data_AF-A0A926RA12-F1
#
_entry.id   AF-A0A926RA12-F1
#
_cell.length_a   1.000
_cell.length_b   1.000
_cell.length_c   1.000
_cell.angle_alpha   90.00
_cell.angle_beta   90.00
_cell.angle_gamma   90.00
#
_symmetry.space_group_name_H-M   'P 1'
#
loop_
_entity.id
_entity.type
_entity.pdbx_description
1 polymer ?
#
loop_
_entity_poly.entity_id
_entity_poly.type
_entity_poly.pdbx_seq_one_letter_code
_entity_poly.pdbx_strand_id
1 'polypeptide(L)'
;NIRLAENQDRMDEYRQYAGVAETIGVKVNFLTPEEIQKAWPLCSIDGLVGAIQHPEDGYIQPNDLTQALAKGARALGAEIYRQTAVTALEQLPDDSWIVTTDKGEIKCDVVVSCSGNFVRQTGEMVGLDIPVIPVEHQYIVTEAHPKILERQKEGLPEMGVLRGSDGAWYMREEAGGLILGPYEKGAPACYVDGPSKDCEYELFQEDLDRLGPHIEHAINRVPIFGEAGIKKVYNGAICYTPDGSPIIGPAWDRKNLYLNDGHSFGVTAAGGAGWQIAEWIVDGEPTIDMLGVEPRRFGDYASKAYLIKKNEEAYANVFTIHYPDEEREAGRPLRQAPCYDRLKNLGAVFGQKFGWERANWFAPEGVPQEDDWSFRRSAWFEHIGNECKNVSENVGLLDMSAFAKCRISGPGAEEFLDNLVANKLPKKIGRTNLCHALNTKGGVHSEFTIMRESADSF
;
A
#
# COMPACT_ATOMS: atom_id res chain seq x y z
N ASN A 1 6.34 12.76 15.28
CA ASN A 1 7.05 12.44 14.01
C ASN A 1 7.32 13.74 13.22
N ILE A 2 8.53 13.96 12.71
CA ILE A 2 8.93 15.13 11.90
C ILE A 2 9.46 14.63 10.55
N ARG A 3 8.94 15.17 9.45
CA ARG A 3 9.38 14.85 8.08
C ARG A 3 10.01 16.08 7.44
N LEU A 4 11.28 15.96 7.08
CA LEU A 4 12.11 17.05 6.58
C LEU A 4 11.95 17.23 5.07
N ALA A 5 11.97 18.48 4.62
CA ALA A 5 12.01 18.83 3.20
C ALA A 5 13.25 19.65 2.87
N GLU A 6 13.99 19.21 1.86
CA GLU A 6 15.18 19.88 1.30
C GLU A 6 14.88 20.67 0.04
N ASN A 7 13.68 20.50 -0.53
CA ASN A 7 13.24 21.19 -1.74
C ASN A 7 11.75 21.55 -1.68
N GLN A 8 11.35 22.45 -2.60
CA GLN A 8 10.01 23.00 -2.62
C GLN A 8 8.94 21.98 -3.03
N ASP A 9 9.28 21.01 -3.87
CA ASP A 9 8.36 19.95 -4.32
C ASP A 9 7.99 19.03 -3.15
N ARG A 10 8.95 18.69 -2.29
CA ARG A 10 8.68 17.96 -1.05
C ARG A 10 7.74 18.73 -0.12
N MET A 11 7.91 20.04 -0.01
CA MET A 11 6.97 20.87 0.76
C MET A 11 5.59 20.94 0.12
N ASP A 12 5.48 20.86 -1.21
CA ASP A 12 4.19 20.78 -1.90
C ASP A 12 3.51 19.43 -1.66
N GLU A 13 4.23 18.32 -1.68
CA GLU A 13 3.74 17.00 -1.25
C GLU A 13 3.18 17.08 0.17
N TYR A 14 3.92 17.71 1.09
CA TYR A 14 3.48 17.86 2.48
C TYR A 14 2.24 18.75 2.64
N ARG A 15 2.04 19.75 1.76
CA ARG A 15 0.80 20.53 1.72
C ARG A 15 -0.39 19.71 1.25
N GLN A 16 -0.21 18.89 0.22
CA GLN A 16 -1.25 17.96 -0.24
C GLN A 16 -1.61 16.97 0.88
N TYR A 17 -0.59 16.38 1.51
CA TYR A 17 -0.77 15.46 2.63
C TYR A 17 -1.51 16.11 3.82
N ALA A 18 -1.15 17.34 4.19
CA ALA A 18 -1.83 18.08 5.26
C ALA A 18 -3.30 18.37 4.92
N GLY A 19 -3.62 18.64 3.66
CA GLY A 19 -5.00 18.80 3.20
C GLY A 19 -5.83 17.54 3.39
N VAL A 20 -5.27 16.35 3.12
CA VAL A 20 -5.96 15.07 3.40
C VAL A 20 -6.11 14.87 4.91
N ALA A 21 -5.05 15.09 5.68
CA ALA A 21 -5.04 14.94 7.14
C ALA A 21 -6.13 15.79 7.84
N GLU A 22 -6.35 17.02 7.37
CA GLU A 22 -7.39 17.92 7.89
C GLU A 22 -8.80 17.32 7.74
N THR A 23 -9.09 16.61 6.63
CA THR A 23 -10.41 16.02 6.40
C THR A 23 -10.74 14.85 7.35
N ILE A 24 -9.72 14.24 7.95
CA ILE A 24 -9.84 13.11 8.89
C ILE A 24 -9.43 13.46 10.33
N GLY A 25 -9.21 14.76 10.62
CA GLY A 25 -8.91 15.25 11.97
C GLY A 25 -7.50 14.96 12.48
N VAL A 26 -6.54 14.67 11.59
CA VAL A 26 -5.13 14.46 11.97
C VAL A 26 -4.39 15.79 11.97
N LYS A 27 -3.82 16.16 13.11
CA LYS A 27 -3.09 17.42 13.27
C LYS A 27 -1.72 17.37 12.58
N VAL A 28 -1.45 18.35 11.73
CA VAL A 28 -0.15 18.56 11.07
C VAL A 28 0.34 19.98 11.34
N ASN A 29 1.51 20.11 11.96
CA ASN A 29 2.19 21.39 12.11
C ASN A 29 3.20 21.57 10.96
N PHE A 30 3.28 22.75 10.36
CA PHE A 30 4.38 23.12 9.48
C PHE A 30 5.46 23.79 10.31
N LEU A 31 6.73 23.41 10.09
CA LEU A 31 7.87 23.91 10.84
C LEU A 31 8.84 24.65 9.91
N THR A 32 9.34 25.80 10.36
CA THR A 32 10.52 26.45 9.75
C THR A 32 11.81 25.73 10.15
N PRO A 33 12.94 25.94 9.44
CA PRO A 33 14.24 25.43 9.86
C PRO A 33 14.58 25.74 11.33
N GLU A 34 14.31 26.95 11.82
CA GLU A 34 14.56 27.31 13.23
C GLU A 34 13.67 26.53 14.21
N GLU A 35 12.43 26.24 13.83
CA GLU A 35 11.51 25.42 14.63
C GLU A 35 11.93 23.95 14.63
N ILE A 36 12.47 23.45 13.52
CA ILE A 36 13.09 22.12 13.44
C ILE A 36 14.28 22.04 14.40
N GLN A 37 15.19 23.02 14.39
CA GLN A 37 16.33 23.04 15.32
C GLN A 37 15.90 23.03 16.79
N LYS A 38 14.81 23.73 17.12
CA LYS A 38 14.25 23.72 18.49
C LYS A 38 13.66 22.36 18.85
N ALA A 39 12.91 21.75 17.94
CA ALA A 39 12.26 20.45 18.17
C ALA A 39 13.27 19.28 18.15
N TRP A 40 14.33 19.41 17.36
CA TRP A 40 15.36 18.40 17.17
C TRP A 40 16.77 19.03 17.20
N PRO A 41 17.32 19.35 18.39
CA PRO A 41 18.55 20.12 18.54
C PRO A 41 19.82 19.48 17.97
N LEU A 42 19.78 18.18 17.68
CA LEU A 42 20.91 17.42 17.12
C LEU A 42 20.82 17.28 15.58
N CYS A 43 19.78 17.84 14.97
CA CYS A 43 19.60 17.90 13.52
C CYS A 43 20.30 19.15 12.97
N SER A 44 21.06 19.02 11.89
CA SER A 44 21.48 20.14 11.07
C SER A 44 20.29 20.65 10.28
N ILE A 45 20.16 21.97 10.13
CA ILE A 45 19.09 22.60 9.35
C ILE A 45 19.55 23.12 7.99
N ASP A 46 20.83 22.91 7.66
CA ASP A 46 21.41 23.36 6.40
C ASP A 46 20.66 22.74 5.21
N GLY A 47 20.32 23.58 4.22
CA GLY A 47 19.60 23.16 3.03
C GLY A 47 18.12 22.78 3.24
N LEU A 48 17.57 22.88 4.46
CA LEU A 48 16.14 22.64 4.67
C LEU A 48 15.30 23.82 4.21
N VAL A 49 14.23 23.53 3.49
CA VAL A 49 13.17 24.51 3.20
C VAL A 49 12.10 24.53 4.29
N GLY A 50 11.96 23.43 5.05
CA GLY A 50 10.97 23.29 6.12
C GLY A 50 10.71 21.83 6.48
N ALA A 51 9.63 21.59 7.24
CA ALA A 51 9.17 20.26 7.60
C ALA A 51 7.67 20.25 7.93
N ILE A 52 7.11 19.06 8.03
CA ILE A 52 5.86 18.82 8.76
C ILE A 52 6.10 18.01 10.02
N GLN A 53 5.26 18.21 11.02
CA GLN A 53 5.27 17.48 12.28
C GLN A 53 3.87 16.97 12.63
N HIS A 54 3.82 15.68 12.94
CA HIS A 54 2.70 15.03 13.62
C HIS A 54 3.02 14.93 15.11
N PRO A 55 2.38 15.75 15.97
CA PRO A 55 2.72 15.80 17.39
C PRO A 55 2.23 14.55 18.17
N GLU A 56 1.24 13.84 17.65
CA GLU A 56 0.63 12.66 18.29
C GLU A 56 1.31 11.34 17.86
N ASP A 57 2.22 11.41 16.88
CA ASP A 57 2.94 10.25 16.36
C ASP A 57 4.28 10.04 17.07
N GLY A 58 4.61 8.77 17.29
CA GLY A 58 5.89 8.33 17.81
C GLY A 58 6.29 6.95 17.27
N TYR A 59 6.75 6.09 18.18
CA TYR A 59 7.01 4.68 17.92
C TYR A 59 6.47 3.85 19.09
N ILE A 60 6.38 2.55 18.88
CA ILE A 60 5.96 1.59 19.91
C ILE A 60 6.80 0.32 19.78
N GLN A 61 7.07 -0.34 20.91
CA GLN A 61 7.77 -1.63 20.91
C GLN A 61 6.83 -2.73 20.38
N PRO A 62 7.12 -3.33 19.20
CA PRO A 62 6.16 -4.22 18.53
C PRO A 62 5.86 -5.50 19.32
N ASN A 63 6.86 -6.05 20.02
CA ASN A 63 6.68 -7.20 20.87
C ASN A 63 5.71 -6.90 22.03
N ASP A 64 5.88 -5.77 22.70
CA ASP A 64 5.05 -5.39 23.84
C ASP A 64 3.62 -5.06 23.42
N LEU A 65 3.46 -4.37 22.29
CA LEU A 65 2.15 -4.17 21.66
C LEU A 65 1.45 -5.50 21.39
N THR A 66 2.17 -6.46 20.78
CA THR A 66 1.63 -7.79 20.48
C THR A 66 1.21 -8.53 21.76
N GLN A 67 2.04 -8.52 22.80
CA GLN A 67 1.71 -9.15 24.08
C GLN A 67 0.54 -8.45 24.79
N ALA A 68 0.45 -7.12 24.71
CA ALA A 68 -0.67 -6.36 25.28
C ALA A 68 -1.99 -6.71 24.59
N LEU A 69 -2.01 -6.76 23.25
CA LEU A 69 -3.17 -7.18 22.47
C LEU A 69 -3.56 -8.64 22.77
N ALA A 70 -2.58 -9.55 22.80
CA ALA A 70 -2.82 -10.96 23.12
C ALA A 70 -3.38 -11.16 24.54
N LYS A 71 -2.92 -10.36 25.51
CA LYS A 71 -3.47 -10.36 26.88
C LYS A 71 -4.91 -9.87 26.90
N GLY A 72 -5.20 -8.77 26.20
CA GLY A 72 -6.56 -8.24 26.06
C GLY A 72 -7.51 -9.26 25.42
N ALA A 73 -7.09 -9.89 24.32
CA ALA A 73 -7.87 -10.91 23.64
C ALA A 73 -8.20 -12.10 24.55
N ARG A 74 -7.21 -12.65 25.28
CA ARG A 74 -7.44 -13.73 26.25
C ARG A 74 -8.38 -13.34 27.38
N ALA A 75 -8.26 -12.11 27.89
CA ALA A 75 -9.15 -11.61 28.93
C ALA A 75 -10.62 -11.52 28.47
N LEU A 76 -10.84 -11.43 27.15
CA LEU A 76 -12.16 -11.44 26.51
C LEU A 76 -12.57 -12.83 25.98
N GLY A 77 -11.81 -13.89 26.31
CA GLY A 77 -12.15 -15.27 25.99
C GLY A 77 -11.50 -15.85 24.74
N ALA A 78 -10.63 -15.11 24.05
CA ALA A 78 -9.89 -15.67 22.91
C ALA A 78 -8.85 -16.71 23.36
N GLU A 79 -8.73 -17.78 22.58
CA GLU A 79 -7.69 -18.80 22.77
C GLU A 79 -6.53 -18.55 21.81
N ILE A 80 -5.29 -18.71 22.29
CA ILE A 80 -4.07 -18.48 21.49
C ILE A 80 -3.18 -19.70 21.59
N TYR A 81 -3.09 -20.42 20.47
CA TYR A 81 -2.27 -21.62 20.29
C TYR A 81 -0.95 -21.25 19.62
N ARG A 82 0.15 -21.33 20.37
CA ARG A 82 1.52 -21.16 19.83
C ARG A 82 2.13 -22.50 19.46
N GLN A 83 3.13 -22.47 18.58
CA GLN A 83 3.80 -23.67 18.05
C GLN A 83 2.79 -24.66 17.46
N THR A 84 1.74 -24.14 16.82
CA THR A 84 0.66 -24.90 16.21
C THR A 84 0.58 -24.44 14.77
N ALA A 85 1.21 -25.19 13.87
CA ALA A 85 1.35 -24.81 12.47
C ALA A 85 0.11 -25.26 11.70
N VAL A 86 -0.51 -24.35 10.95
CA VAL A 86 -1.57 -24.70 9.98
C VAL A 86 -0.92 -25.36 8.78
N THR A 87 -1.43 -26.52 8.38
CA THR A 87 -0.90 -27.32 7.26
C THR A 87 -1.90 -27.48 6.13
N ALA A 88 -3.19 -27.31 6.38
CA ALA A 88 -4.23 -27.27 5.36
C ALA A 88 -5.44 -26.44 5.81
N LEU A 89 -6.16 -25.91 4.82
CA LEU A 89 -7.43 -25.20 4.98
C LEU A 89 -8.44 -25.83 4.01
N GLU A 90 -9.55 -26.35 4.53
CA GLU A 90 -10.62 -26.94 3.73
C GLU A 90 -11.92 -26.18 3.98
N GLN A 91 -12.53 -25.69 2.89
CA GLN A 91 -13.88 -25.13 2.93
C GLN A 91 -14.90 -26.24 2.75
N LEU A 92 -15.88 -26.29 3.65
CA LEU A 92 -16.97 -27.25 3.65
C LEU A 92 -18.17 -26.75 2.81
N PRO A 93 -19.11 -27.65 2.41
CA PRO A 93 -20.28 -27.28 1.62
C PRO A 93 -21.25 -26.29 2.28
N ASP A 94 -21.15 -26.09 3.59
CA ASP A 94 -21.93 -25.12 4.38
C ASP A 94 -21.19 -23.79 4.58
N ASP A 95 -20.13 -23.55 3.82
CA ASP A 95 -19.21 -22.40 3.90
C ASP A 95 -18.39 -22.30 5.19
N SER A 96 -18.50 -23.27 6.12
CA SER A 96 -17.61 -23.39 7.27
C SER A 96 -16.26 -24.00 6.88
N TRP A 97 -15.31 -24.02 7.81
CA TRP A 97 -13.91 -24.36 7.56
C TRP A 97 -13.37 -25.43 8.51
N ILE A 98 -12.51 -26.29 7.98
CA ILE A 98 -11.59 -27.13 8.76
C ILE A 98 -10.18 -26.55 8.60
N VAL A 99 -9.56 -26.20 9.73
CA VAL A 99 -8.17 -25.79 9.82
C VAL A 99 -7.38 -26.99 10.36
N THR A 100 -6.62 -27.65 9.50
CA THR A 100 -5.74 -28.75 9.90
C THR A 100 -4.42 -28.18 10.42
N THR A 101 -4.01 -28.62 11.60
CA THR A 101 -2.73 -28.25 12.21
C THR A 101 -1.89 -29.47 12.53
N ASP A 102 -0.61 -29.26 12.85
CA ASP A 102 0.28 -30.29 13.39
C ASP A 102 -0.16 -30.87 14.75
N LYS A 103 -1.19 -30.29 15.39
CA LYS A 103 -1.75 -30.74 16.67
C LYS A 103 -3.21 -31.21 16.59
N GLY A 104 -3.76 -31.30 15.38
CA GLY A 104 -5.15 -31.70 15.15
C GLY A 104 -5.95 -30.65 14.38
N GLU A 105 -7.24 -30.92 14.23
CA GLU A 105 -8.14 -30.11 13.43
C GLU A 105 -8.97 -29.16 14.29
N ILE A 106 -9.24 -27.97 13.74
CA ILE A 106 -10.13 -26.98 14.33
C ILE A 106 -11.24 -26.69 13.31
N LYS A 107 -12.50 -26.96 13.68
CA LYS A 107 -13.66 -26.53 12.90
C LYS A 107 -14.05 -25.10 13.30
N CYS A 108 -14.26 -24.23 12.34
CA CYS A 108 -14.66 -22.84 12.56
C CYS A 108 -15.56 -22.33 11.42
N ASP A 109 -16.30 -21.26 11.67
CA ASP A 109 -17.17 -20.66 10.63
C ASP A 109 -16.39 -19.71 9.72
N VAL A 110 -15.36 -19.04 10.26
CA VAL A 110 -14.60 -17.97 9.60
C VAL A 110 -13.10 -18.18 9.82
N VAL A 111 -12.32 -17.93 8.76
CA VAL A 111 -10.86 -17.91 8.78
C VAL A 111 -10.36 -16.52 8.40
N VAL A 112 -9.34 -16.03 9.12
CA VAL A 112 -8.62 -14.79 8.76
C VAL A 112 -7.14 -15.13 8.58
N SER A 113 -6.63 -14.91 7.37
CA SER A 113 -5.19 -14.96 7.09
C SER A 113 -4.53 -13.69 7.61
N CYS A 114 -3.58 -13.87 8.53
CA CYS A 114 -2.67 -12.85 9.05
C CYS A 114 -1.25 -13.44 9.11
N SER A 115 -0.85 -14.19 8.08
CA SER A 115 0.34 -15.05 8.07
C SER A 115 1.61 -14.34 7.60
N GLY A 116 1.52 -13.05 7.26
CA GLY A 116 2.67 -12.21 6.96
C GLY A 116 3.50 -12.78 5.81
N ASN A 117 4.78 -13.06 6.05
CA ASN A 117 5.68 -13.56 5.00
C ASN A 117 5.26 -14.94 4.45
N PHE A 118 4.40 -15.69 5.15
CA PHE A 118 3.90 -17.00 4.73
C PHE A 118 2.62 -16.92 3.87
N VAL A 119 2.09 -15.72 3.60
CA VAL A 119 0.78 -15.56 2.95
C VAL A 119 0.64 -16.27 1.62
N ARG A 120 1.71 -16.39 0.81
CA ARG A 120 1.65 -17.14 -0.45
C ARG A 120 1.43 -18.64 -0.21
N GLN A 121 2.11 -19.23 0.77
CA GLN A 121 1.90 -20.63 1.16
C GLN A 121 0.51 -20.83 1.78
N THR A 122 0.00 -19.85 2.53
CA THR A 122 -1.40 -19.86 3.00
C THR A 122 -2.39 -19.81 1.81
N GLY A 123 -2.12 -18.98 0.80
CA GLY A 123 -2.92 -18.90 -0.42
C GLY A 123 -2.94 -20.22 -1.19
N GLU A 124 -1.81 -20.91 -1.29
CA GLU A 124 -1.71 -22.23 -1.94
C GLU A 124 -2.64 -23.27 -1.30
N MET A 125 -2.82 -23.25 0.04
CA MET A 125 -3.73 -24.17 0.74
C MET A 125 -5.19 -24.03 0.27
N VAL A 126 -5.58 -22.85 -0.20
CA VAL A 126 -6.94 -22.54 -0.66
C VAL A 126 -7.02 -22.28 -2.17
N GLY A 127 -5.93 -22.52 -2.91
CA GLY A 127 -5.86 -22.34 -4.36
C GLY A 127 -5.90 -20.87 -4.82
N LEU A 128 -5.36 -19.95 -4.03
CA LEU A 128 -5.26 -18.52 -4.35
C LEU A 128 -3.79 -18.10 -4.53
N ASP A 129 -3.49 -17.39 -5.62
CA ASP A 129 -2.19 -16.72 -5.80
C ASP A 129 -2.25 -15.32 -5.20
N ILE A 130 -1.91 -15.20 -3.92
CA ILE A 130 -2.01 -13.95 -3.19
C ILE A 130 -0.84 -13.01 -3.59
N PRO A 131 -1.11 -11.76 -4.04
CA PRO A 131 -0.10 -10.88 -4.67
C PRO A 131 0.79 -10.16 -3.65
N VAL A 132 1.47 -10.93 -2.80
CA VAL A 132 2.39 -10.44 -1.77
C VAL A 132 3.73 -11.15 -1.91
N ILE A 133 4.81 -10.39 -1.99
CA ILE A 133 6.20 -10.90 -1.93
C ILE A 133 6.98 -9.98 -1.00
N PRO A 134 7.66 -10.51 0.02
CA PRO A 134 8.47 -9.69 0.90
C PRO A 134 9.68 -9.06 0.20
N VAL A 135 10.15 -7.93 0.71
CA VAL A 135 11.39 -7.25 0.31
C VAL A 135 12.28 -7.12 1.53
N GLU A 136 13.59 -7.25 1.35
CA GLU A 136 14.55 -7.01 2.42
C GLU A 136 14.54 -5.55 2.87
N HIS A 137 14.64 -5.32 4.18
CA HIS A 137 14.79 -3.99 4.77
C HIS A 137 15.84 -4.03 5.88
N GLN A 138 16.69 -3.01 5.91
CA GLN A 138 17.78 -2.90 6.86
C GLN A 138 17.61 -1.72 7.81
N TYR A 139 17.96 -1.92 9.08
CA TYR A 139 18.17 -0.81 10.01
C TYR A 139 19.40 -1.02 10.89
N ILE A 140 20.01 0.10 11.28
CA ILE A 140 21.26 0.21 12.01
C ILE A 140 20.96 0.76 13.39
N VAL A 141 21.36 0.06 14.44
CA VAL A 141 21.29 0.51 15.83
C VAL A 141 22.68 0.92 16.28
N THR A 142 22.80 2.11 16.87
CA THR A 142 24.07 2.61 17.39
C THR A 142 24.25 2.27 18.87
N GLU A 143 25.48 2.38 19.35
CA GLU A 143 25.79 2.51 20.77
C GLU A 143 25.24 3.82 21.35
N ALA A 144 25.19 3.91 22.67
CA ALA A 144 24.73 5.11 23.35
C ALA A 144 25.66 6.31 23.08
N HIS A 145 25.09 7.48 22.81
CA HIS A 145 25.84 8.69 22.49
C HIS A 145 25.84 9.68 23.66
N PRO A 146 26.98 10.28 24.06
CA PRO A 146 27.06 11.19 25.21
C PRO A 146 26.04 12.33 25.20
N LYS A 147 25.82 12.97 24.04
CA LYS A 147 24.84 14.07 23.89
C LYS A 147 23.39 13.62 24.13
N ILE A 148 23.03 12.38 23.80
CA ILE A 148 21.69 11.85 24.05
C ILE A 148 21.53 11.53 25.54
N LEU A 149 22.54 10.90 26.14
CA LEU A 149 22.55 10.61 27.58
C LEU A 149 22.53 11.88 28.44
N GLU A 150 23.17 12.96 27.99
CA GLU A 150 23.11 14.27 28.63
C GLU A 150 21.68 14.82 28.66
N ARG A 151 20.98 14.83 27.51
CA ARG A 151 19.58 15.24 27.42
C ARG A 151 18.67 14.43 28.36
N GLN A 152 18.88 13.12 28.42
CA GLN A 152 18.13 12.23 29.31
C GLN A 152 18.39 12.56 30.78
N LYS A 153 19.64 12.85 31.16
CA LYS A 153 20.00 13.28 32.52
C LYS A 153 19.38 14.63 32.90
N GLU A 154 19.25 15.54 31.94
CA GLU A 154 18.57 16.83 32.11
C GLU A 154 17.05 16.70 32.20
N GLY A 155 16.49 15.51 31.97
CA GLY A 155 15.05 15.26 32.00
C GLY A 155 14.33 15.85 30.79
N LEU A 156 15.05 16.10 29.69
CA LEU A 156 14.45 16.56 28.44
C LEU A 156 13.64 15.44 27.79
N PRO A 157 12.56 15.77 27.07
CA PRO A 157 11.80 14.76 26.34
C PRO A 157 12.66 14.11 25.25
N GLU A 158 12.37 12.84 24.99
CA GLU A 158 12.86 12.13 23.81
C GLU A 158 12.51 12.92 22.56
N MET A 159 13.47 13.02 21.63
CA MET A 159 13.18 13.58 20.32
C MET A 159 12.16 12.71 19.60
N GLY A 160 11.38 13.28 18.68
CA GLY A 160 10.34 12.52 17.96
C GLY A 160 10.91 11.39 17.09
N VAL A 161 10.17 10.93 16.09
CA VAL A 161 10.79 10.21 14.95
C VAL A 161 11.13 11.24 13.87
N LEU A 162 12.36 11.23 13.33
CA LEU A 162 12.82 12.10 12.25
C LEU A 162 12.81 11.32 10.94
N ARG A 163 12.35 11.95 9.86
CA ARG A 163 12.44 11.38 8.50
C ARG A 163 13.16 12.35 7.59
N GLY A 164 14.32 11.93 7.08
CA GLY A 164 14.99 12.61 5.97
C GLY A 164 14.46 12.06 4.67
N SER A 165 13.30 12.56 4.22
CA SER A 165 12.61 12.00 3.05
C SER A 165 13.45 12.08 1.78
N ASP A 166 14.16 13.19 1.56
CA ASP A 166 14.99 13.38 0.36
C ASP A 166 16.28 12.53 0.39
N GLY A 167 16.69 12.05 1.58
CA GLY A 167 17.73 11.04 1.76
C GLY A 167 17.21 9.61 1.89
N ALA A 168 15.90 9.40 1.84
CA ALA A 168 15.20 8.12 2.01
C ALA A 168 15.56 7.35 3.29
N TRP A 169 15.41 7.96 4.46
CA TRP A 169 15.60 7.27 5.74
C TRP A 169 14.71 7.82 6.87
N TYR A 170 14.52 7.00 7.91
CA TYR A 170 13.99 7.42 9.20
C TYR A 170 14.99 7.20 10.33
N MET A 171 14.89 8.01 11.37
CA MET A 171 15.73 7.95 12.56
C MET A 171 14.91 8.20 13.83
N ARG A 172 15.25 7.52 14.93
CA ARG A 172 14.73 7.83 16.27
C ARG A 172 15.77 7.48 17.34
N GLU A 173 15.54 7.93 18.56
CA GLU A 173 16.33 7.47 19.71
C GLU A 173 16.06 5.98 19.99
N GLU A 174 17.09 5.26 20.43
CA GLU A 174 17.01 3.84 20.83
C GLU A 174 18.05 3.59 21.94
N ALA A 175 17.58 3.29 23.16
CA ALA A 175 18.44 2.93 24.30
C ALA A 175 19.62 3.89 24.57
N GLY A 176 19.40 5.21 24.42
CA GLY A 176 20.43 6.24 24.59
C GLY A 176 21.34 6.45 23.37
N GLY A 177 21.11 5.70 22.30
CA GLY A 177 21.69 5.89 20.97
C GLY A 177 20.61 6.24 19.94
N LEU A 178 20.84 5.86 18.69
CA LEU A 178 19.95 6.09 17.55
C LEU A 178 19.70 4.78 16.79
N ILE A 179 18.58 4.73 16.10
CA ILE A 179 18.31 3.76 15.03
C ILE A 179 18.14 4.52 13.71
N LEU A 180 18.75 4.03 12.64
CA LEU A 180 18.60 4.53 11.27
C LEU A 180 18.04 3.42 10.39
N GLY A 181 16.90 3.65 9.73
CA GLY A 181 16.35 2.73 8.73
C GLY A 181 16.27 3.40 7.35
N PRO A 182 17.21 3.11 6.44
CA PRO A 182 17.17 3.57 5.06
C PRO A 182 16.18 2.79 4.18
N TYR A 183 15.73 3.40 3.09
CA TYR A 183 15.02 2.76 1.99
C TYR A 183 15.79 3.03 0.68
N GLU A 184 16.59 2.04 0.33
CA GLU A 184 17.50 2.05 -0.80
C GLU A 184 16.84 1.57 -2.10
N LYS A 185 17.44 1.96 -3.22
CA LYS A 185 17.19 1.27 -4.50
C LYS A 185 17.99 -0.03 -4.54
N GLY A 186 17.38 -1.10 -5.04
CA GLY A 186 18.04 -2.40 -5.21
C GLY A 186 17.97 -3.34 -4.00
N ALA A 187 17.11 -3.06 -3.01
CA ALA A 187 16.75 -4.08 -2.02
C ALA A 187 16.04 -5.25 -2.72
N PRO A 188 16.49 -6.50 -2.53
CA PRO A 188 15.94 -7.64 -3.24
C PRO A 188 14.60 -8.08 -2.67
N ALA A 189 13.71 -8.54 -3.55
CA ALA A 189 12.61 -9.39 -3.14
C ALA A 189 13.16 -10.68 -2.49
N CYS A 190 12.57 -11.08 -1.36
CA CYS A 190 12.94 -12.28 -0.61
C CYS A 190 11.72 -13.17 -0.38
N TYR A 191 11.94 -14.42 0.05
CA TYR A 191 10.87 -15.40 0.27
C TYR A 191 9.89 -15.54 -0.91
N VAL A 192 10.40 -15.45 -2.14
CA VAL A 192 9.61 -15.55 -3.39
C VAL A 192 8.83 -16.87 -3.49
N ASP A 193 9.39 -17.95 -2.96
CA ASP A 193 8.78 -19.28 -2.86
C ASP A 193 8.19 -19.57 -1.46
N GLY A 194 8.04 -18.53 -0.64
CA GLY A 194 7.68 -18.62 0.76
C GLY A 194 8.88 -18.88 1.67
N PRO A 195 8.77 -18.56 2.98
CA PRO A 195 9.80 -18.90 3.96
C PRO A 195 9.91 -20.41 4.17
N SER A 196 11.05 -20.84 4.72
CA SER A 196 11.19 -22.20 5.23
C SER A 196 10.21 -22.46 6.38
N LYS A 197 9.73 -23.70 6.50
CA LYS A 197 8.91 -24.15 7.65
C LYS A 197 9.62 -23.99 9.02
N ASP A 198 10.95 -23.95 9.02
CA ASP A 198 11.78 -23.80 10.22
C ASP A 198 12.18 -22.34 10.48
N CYS A 199 11.67 -21.38 9.68
CA CYS A 199 11.97 -19.95 9.83
C CYS A 199 11.39 -19.41 11.14
N GLU A 200 12.27 -19.06 12.09
CA GLU A 200 11.93 -18.41 13.36
C GLU A 200 12.98 -17.35 13.70
N TYR A 201 12.57 -16.07 13.82
CA TYR A 201 13.46 -14.92 14.07
C TYR A 201 14.65 -14.83 13.09
N GLU A 202 14.46 -15.29 11.86
CA GLU A 202 15.51 -15.28 10.84
C GLU A 202 15.77 -13.85 10.35
N LEU A 203 17.05 -13.50 10.24
CA LEU A 203 17.54 -12.27 9.65
C LEU A 203 18.48 -12.63 8.51
N PHE A 204 18.46 -11.84 7.47
CA PHE A 204 19.40 -11.96 6.37
C PHE A 204 20.76 -11.38 6.77
N GLN A 205 21.78 -11.70 5.98
CA GLN A 205 23.09 -11.07 6.13
C GLN A 205 22.97 -9.57 5.81
N GLU A 206 23.58 -8.72 6.64
CA GLU A 206 23.62 -7.29 6.38
C GLU A 206 24.46 -6.93 5.15
N ASP A 207 24.03 -5.90 4.43
CA ASP A 207 24.68 -5.32 3.25
C ASP A 207 24.70 -3.80 3.40
N LEU A 208 25.72 -3.29 4.09
CA LEU A 208 25.88 -1.85 4.36
C LEU A 208 26.33 -1.06 3.14
N ASP A 209 27.00 -1.70 2.18
CA ASP A 209 27.49 -1.02 0.97
C ASP A 209 26.31 -0.47 0.16
N ARG A 210 25.20 -1.22 0.12
CA ARG A 210 23.93 -0.80 -0.49
C ARG A 210 23.32 0.45 0.17
N LEU A 211 23.62 0.69 1.44
CA LEU A 211 23.07 1.78 2.24
C LEU A 211 23.95 3.04 2.27
N GLY A 212 25.17 2.98 1.73
CA GLY A 212 26.20 4.02 1.84
C GLY A 212 25.71 5.45 1.59
N PRO A 213 25.08 5.75 0.44
CA PRO A 213 24.59 7.10 0.14
C PRO A 213 23.56 7.62 1.16
N HIS A 214 22.70 6.74 1.68
CA HIS A 214 21.68 7.09 2.66
C HIS A 214 22.29 7.31 4.05
N ILE A 215 23.30 6.52 4.42
CA ILE A 215 24.07 6.68 5.65
C ILE A 215 24.81 8.02 5.63
N GLU A 216 25.51 8.34 4.54
CA GLU A 216 26.21 9.61 4.38
C GLU A 216 25.26 10.81 4.49
N HIS A 217 24.10 10.73 3.84
CA HIS A 217 23.05 11.74 3.98
C HIS A 217 22.55 11.86 5.43
N ALA A 218 22.33 10.75 6.12
CA ALA A 218 21.90 10.75 7.52
C ALA A 218 22.96 11.36 8.45
N ILE A 219 24.25 11.09 8.21
CA ILE A 219 25.36 11.71 8.96
C ILE A 219 25.39 13.22 8.73
N ASN A 220 25.25 13.69 7.49
CA ASN A 220 25.20 15.12 7.20
C ASN A 220 24.03 15.81 7.91
N ARG A 221 22.87 15.14 7.97
CA ARG A 221 21.68 15.68 8.64
C ARG A 221 21.75 15.57 10.17
N VAL A 222 22.33 14.52 10.71
CA VAL A 222 22.45 14.25 12.15
C VAL A 222 23.88 13.82 12.48
N PRO A 223 24.84 14.75 12.63
CA PRO A 223 26.28 14.44 12.73
C PRO A 223 26.64 13.44 13.83
N ILE A 224 25.92 13.46 14.95
CA ILE A 224 26.16 12.54 16.08
C ILE A 224 25.95 11.07 15.72
N PHE A 225 25.19 10.78 14.66
CA PHE A 225 25.02 9.42 14.16
C PHE A 225 26.34 8.88 13.61
N GLY A 226 27.13 9.71 12.92
CA GLY A 226 28.46 9.34 12.41
C GLY A 226 29.56 9.30 13.49
N GLU A 227 29.30 9.90 14.66
CA GLU A 227 30.18 9.84 15.84
C GLU A 227 29.97 8.54 16.66
N ALA A 228 28.77 7.94 16.56
CA ALA A 228 28.39 6.76 17.34
C ALA A 228 28.90 5.45 16.71
N GLY A 229 29.33 4.50 17.56
CA GLY A 229 29.65 3.14 17.11
C GLY A 229 28.39 2.37 16.70
N ILE A 230 28.52 1.45 15.73
CA ILE A 230 27.43 0.54 15.37
C ILE A 230 27.35 -0.58 16.40
N LYS A 231 26.17 -0.76 16.99
CA LYS A 231 25.87 -1.85 17.93
C LYS A 231 25.39 -3.10 17.19
N LYS A 232 24.46 -2.93 16.25
CA LYS A 232 23.87 -4.04 15.49
C LYS A 232 23.23 -3.53 14.21
N VAL A 233 23.33 -4.32 13.15
CA VAL A 233 22.56 -4.17 11.92
C VAL A 233 21.57 -5.32 11.84
N TYR A 234 20.35 -5.01 11.42
CA TYR A 234 19.29 -5.98 11.19
C TYR A 234 18.91 -5.91 9.73
N ASN A 235 18.85 -7.06 9.05
CA ASN A 235 18.27 -7.19 7.71
C ASN A 235 17.11 -8.19 7.80
N GLY A 236 15.88 -7.74 7.55
CA GLY A 236 14.68 -8.56 7.72
C GLY A 236 13.74 -8.42 6.53
N ALA A 237 12.71 -9.26 6.50
CA ALA A 237 11.69 -9.25 5.44
C ALA A 237 10.49 -8.39 5.84
N ILE A 238 10.05 -7.51 4.95
CA ILE A 238 8.79 -6.78 5.05
C ILE A 238 7.88 -7.22 3.91
N CYS A 239 6.64 -7.58 4.21
CA CYS A 239 5.64 -7.91 3.19
C CYS A 239 5.28 -6.67 2.35
N TYR A 240 5.35 -6.81 1.03
CA TYR A 240 4.86 -5.80 0.10
C TYR A 240 3.82 -6.40 -0.85
N THR A 241 2.93 -5.54 -1.31
CA THR A 241 2.12 -5.73 -2.52
C THR A 241 2.66 -4.80 -3.62
N PRO A 242 2.22 -4.96 -4.88
CA PRO A 242 2.71 -4.15 -6.00
C PRO A 242 2.52 -2.64 -5.88
N ASP A 243 1.58 -2.18 -5.06
CA ASP A 243 1.32 -0.76 -4.80
C ASP A 243 1.86 -0.30 -3.44
N GLY A 244 2.34 -1.22 -2.59
CA GLY A 244 2.84 -0.95 -1.24
C GLY A 244 1.76 -0.91 -0.15
N SER A 245 0.48 -1.02 -0.51
CA SER A 245 -0.65 -1.04 0.44
C SER A 245 -1.01 -2.48 0.84
N PRO A 246 -1.49 -2.73 2.07
CA PRO A 246 -1.88 -4.08 2.47
C PRO A 246 -3.08 -4.62 1.67
N ILE A 247 -3.33 -5.92 1.82
CA ILE A 247 -4.56 -6.58 1.36
C ILE A 247 -5.42 -6.90 2.58
N ILE A 248 -6.53 -6.19 2.72
CA ILE A 248 -7.43 -6.25 3.87
C ILE A 248 -8.86 -6.42 3.35
N GLY A 249 -9.48 -7.57 3.63
CA GLY A 249 -10.88 -7.83 3.29
C GLY A 249 -11.15 -9.28 2.86
N PRO A 250 -12.36 -9.55 2.32
CA PRO A 250 -12.75 -10.89 1.90
C PRO A 250 -11.81 -11.45 0.82
N ALA A 251 -11.41 -12.71 0.96
CA ALA A 251 -10.72 -13.43 -0.10
C ALA A 251 -11.67 -13.69 -1.27
N TRP A 252 -11.15 -13.64 -2.50
CA TRP A 252 -11.96 -13.98 -3.67
C TRP A 252 -12.23 -15.47 -3.75
N ASP A 253 -13.40 -15.83 -4.27
CA ASP A 253 -13.86 -17.22 -4.49
C ASP A 253 -13.86 -18.15 -3.26
N ARG A 254 -13.69 -17.60 -2.05
CA ARG A 254 -13.65 -18.34 -0.78
C ARG A 254 -14.52 -17.65 0.26
N LYS A 255 -15.73 -18.15 0.48
CA LYS A 255 -16.65 -17.59 1.48
C LYS A 255 -16.06 -17.71 2.89
N ASN A 256 -16.31 -16.73 3.75
CA ASN A 256 -15.83 -16.71 5.14
C ASN A 256 -14.30 -16.81 5.32
N LEU A 257 -13.52 -16.57 4.26
CA LEU A 257 -12.08 -16.37 4.34
C LEU A 257 -11.78 -14.88 4.15
N TYR A 258 -10.99 -14.31 5.05
CA TYR A 258 -10.54 -12.92 4.99
C TYR A 258 -9.02 -12.87 4.93
N LEU A 259 -8.47 -11.87 4.24
CA LEU A 259 -7.04 -11.59 4.18
C LEU A 259 -6.76 -10.30 4.96
N ASN A 260 -5.69 -10.30 5.75
CA ASN A 260 -5.14 -9.14 6.43
C ASN A 260 -3.62 -9.23 6.42
N ASP A 261 -3.06 -9.19 5.21
CA ASP A 261 -1.67 -9.48 4.90
C ASP A 261 -1.05 -8.38 4.01
N GLY A 262 0.22 -8.52 3.61
CA GLY A 262 0.87 -7.55 2.71
C GLY A 262 1.23 -6.22 3.37
N HIS A 263 1.35 -6.20 4.70
CA HIS A 263 1.57 -4.97 5.48
C HIS A 263 3.02 -4.47 5.40
N SER A 264 3.26 -3.44 4.60
CA SER A 264 4.54 -2.70 4.54
C SER A 264 4.81 -1.88 5.81
N PHE A 265 3.74 -1.38 6.46
CA PHE A 265 3.78 -0.63 7.73
C PHE A 265 2.86 -1.25 8.79
N GLY A 266 3.01 -2.57 9.02
CA GLY A 266 2.06 -3.36 9.80
C GLY A 266 1.86 -2.95 11.25
N VAL A 267 2.92 -2.50 11.94
CA VAL A 267 2.78 -2.04 13.35
C VAL A 267 1.87 -0.83 13.45
N THR A 268 1.99 0.13 12.52
CA THR A 268 1.16 1.33 12.47
C THR A 268 -0.28 0.99 12.08
N ALA A 269 -0.48 0.08 11.14
CA ALA A 269 -1.80 -0.27 10.63
C ALA A 269 -2.57 -1.30 11.49
N ALA A 270 -1.88 -2.07 12.35
CA ALA A 270 -2.44 -3.25 13.02
C ALA A 270 -3.78 -3.01 13.73
N GLY A 271 -3.87 -1.92 14.52
CA GLY A 271 -5.09 -1.60 15.26
C GLY A 271 -6.27 -1.30 14.34
N GLY A 272 -6.08 -0.44 13.34
CA GLY A 272 -7.10 -0.08 12.36
C GLY A 272 -7.50 -1.26 11.49
N ALA A 273 -6.54 -2.01 10.96
CA ALA A 273 -6.79 -3.18 10.12
C ALA A 273 -7.59 -4.27 10.87
N GLY A 274 -7.21 -4.55 12.13
CA GLY A 274 -7.95 -5.49 12.98
C GLY A 274 -9.39 -5.05 13.26
N TRP A 275 -9.59 -3.75 13.49
CA TRP A 275 -10.94 -3.17 13.65
C TRP A 275 -11.78 -3.35 12.39
N GLN A 276 -11.27 -3.01 11.21
CA GLN A 276 -12.03 -3.11 9.96
C GLN A 276 -12.38 -4.56 9.58
N ILE A 277 -11.47 -5.52 9.81
CA ILE A 277 -11.77 -6.94 9.63
C ILE A 277 -12.87 -7.41 10.60
N ALA A 278 -12.84 -6.95 11.85
CA ALA A 278 -13.89 -7.30 12.81
C ALA A 278 -15.26 -6.80 12.36
N GLU A 279 -15.36 -5.57 11.84
CA GLU A 279 -16.61 -5.03 11.27
C GLU A 279 -17.07 -5.84 10.06
N TRP A 280 -16.16 -6.23 9.17
CA TRP A 280 -16.51 -7.11 8.04
C TRP A 280 -17.11 -8.44 8.49
N ILE A 281 -16.55 -9.05 9.53
CA ILE A 281 -17.00 -10.35 10.02
C ILE A 281 -18.34 -10.23 10.77
N VAL A 282 -18.50 -9.20 11.59
CA VAL A 282 -19.66 -9.05 12.49
C VAL A 282 -20.83 -8.35 11.79
N ASP A 283 -20.56 -7.26 11.09
CA ASP A 283 -21.58 -6.39 10.48
C ASP A 283 -21.75 -6.63 8.97
N GLY A 284 -20.86 -7.43 8.36
CA GLY A 284 -20.87 -7.74 6.92
C GLY A 284 -20.21 -6.68 6.03
N GLU A 285 -19.89 -5.50 6.58
CA GLU A 285 -19.24 -4.40 5.86
C GLU A 285 -18.50 -3.43 6.81
N PRO A 286 -17.38 -2.82 6.37
CA PRO A 286 -16.62 -1.85 7.15
C PRO A 286 -17.35 -0.50 7.27
N THR A 287 -16.92 0.32 8.23
CA THR A 287 -17.42 1.69 8.43
C THR A 287 -16.79 2.73 7.50
N ILE A 288 -15.64 2.42 6.91
CA ILE A 288 -14.93 3.27 5.96
C ILE A 288 -14.78 2.60 4.59
N ASP A 289 -14.47 3.39 3.57
CA ASP A 289 -14.11 2.85 2.27
C ASP A 289 -12.76 2.13 2.33
N MET A 290 -12.77 0.85 1.96
CA MET A 290 -11.61 -0.04 1.98
C MET A 290 -11.07 -0.37 0.58
N LEU A 291 -11.60 0.24 -0.49
CA LEU A 291 -11.21 -0.08 -1.88
C LEU A 291 -9.70 -0.02 -2.13
N GLY A 292 -9.00 0.93 -1.51
CA GLY A 292 -7.55 1.08 -1.65
C GLY A 292 -6.71 -0.06 -1.06
N VAL A 293 -7.29 -0.88 -0.19
CA VAL A 293 -6.64 -2.03 0.45
C VAL A 293 -7.37 -3.35 0.17
N GLU A 294 -8.46 -3.32 -0.59
CA GLU A 294 -9.28 -4.50 -0.87
C GLU A 294 -8.48 -5.52 -1.72
N PRO A 295 -8.53 -6.83 -1.41
CA PRO A 295 -7.69 -7.83 -2.09
C PRO A 295 -7.92 -7.98 -3.61
N ARG A 296 -9.15 -7.78 -4.10
CA ARG A 296 -9.55 -7.94 -5.51
C ARG A 296 -9.20 -6.73 -6.39
N ARG A 297 -8.48 -5.73 -5.84
CA ARG A 297 -7.88 -4.66 -6.66
C ARG A 297 -6.76 -5.18 -7.58
N PHE A 298 -6.22 -6.36 -7.28
CA PHE A 298 -5.33 -7.11 -8.15
C PHE A 298 -6.08 -8.21 -8.90
N GLY A 299 -5.48 -8.71 -9.98
CA GLY A 299 -6.04 -9.79 -10.78
C GLY A 299 -4.97 -10.75 -11.30
N ASP A 300 -5.38 -11.62 -12.21
CA ASP A 300 -4.54 -12.65 -12.85
C ASP A 300 -3.28 -12.11 -13.55
N TYR A 301 -3.23 -10.82 -13.86
CA TYR A 301 -2.06 -10.16 -14.42
C TYR A 301 -0.86 -10.12 -13.45
N ALA A 302 -1.11 -10.22 -12.14
CA ALA A 302 -0.11 -10.05 -11.09
C ALA A 302 0.74 -11.32 -10.89
N SER A 303 1.36 -11.79 -11.97
CA SER A 303 2.24 -12.96 -11.97
C SER A 303 3.43 -12.80 -11.02
N LYS A 304 4.03 -13.91 -10.57
CA LYS A 304 5.24 -13.89 -9.72
C LYS A 304 6.34 -12.94 -10.23
N ALA A 305 6.63 -12.94 -11.53
CA ALA A 305 7.67 -12.07 -12.10
C ALA A 305 7.29 -10.58 -12.03
N TYR A 306 6.00 -10.26 -12.14
CA TYR A 306 5.48 -8.91 -11.94
C TYR A 306 5.59 -8.49 -10.47
N LEU A 307 5.22 -9.38 -9.54
CA LEU A 307 5.27 -9.13 -8.09
C LEU A 307 6.70 -8.81 -7.62
N ILE A 308 7.70 -9.57 -8.07
CA ILE A 308 9.11 -9.31 -7.73
C ILE A 308 9.48 -7.86 -8.09
N LYS A 309 9.31 -7.49 -9.36
CA LYS A 309 9.68 -6.17 -9.85
C LYS A 309 8.91 -5.03 -9.18
N LYS A 310 7.60 -5.19 -9.01
CA LYS A 310 6.74 -4.15 -8.46
C LYS A 310 6.93 -3.97 -6.96
N ASN A 311 7.23 -5.03 -6.22
CA ASN A 311 7.45 -4.93 -4.79
C ASN A 311 8.80 -4.28 -4.49
N GLU A 312 9.84 -4.60 -5.27
CA GLU A 312 11.13 -3.90 -5.23
C GLU A 312 10.97 -2.40 -5.57
N GLU A 313 10.16 -2.08 -6.59
CA GLU A 313 9.83 -0.69 -6.94
C GLU A 313 9.01 0.01 -5.84
N ALA A 314 8.03 -0.66 -5.24
CA ALA A 314 7.22 -0.11 -4.15
C ALA A 314 8.09 0.23 -2.93
N TYR A 315 9.04 -0.65 -2.59
CA TYR A 315 10.04 -0.41 -1.54
C TYR A 315 10.92 0.80 -1.88
N ALA A 316 11.49 0.83 -3.09
CA ALA A 316 12.38 1.90 -3.55
C ALA A 316 11.70 3.28 -3.58
N ASN A 317 10.37 3.32 -3.68
CA ASN A 317 9.58 4.53 -3.77
C ASN A 317 8.94 4.98 -2.43
N VAL A 318 9.22 4.32 -1.30
CA VAL A 318 8.63 4.69 0.01
C VAL A 318 8.86 6.17 0.38
N PHE A 319 9.99 6.72 -0.05
CA PHE A 319 10.41 8.09 0.28
C PHE A 319 10.56 9.00 -0.93
N THR A 320 10.21 8.56 -2.15
CA THR A 320 10.21 9.46 -3.30
C THR A 320 9.15 10.55 -3.12
N ILE A 321 9.21 11.60 -3.94
CA ILE A 321 8.12 12.57 -4.02
C ILE A 321 7.01 11.93 -4.84
N HIS A 322 5.83 11.76 -4.24
CA HIS A 322 4.65 11.24 -4.92
C HIS A 322 3.83 12.39 -5.47
N TYR A 323 4.01 12.65 -6.76
CA TYR A 323 3.22 13.63 -7.48
C TYR A 323 1.80 13.08 -7.76
N PRO A 324 0.80 13.96 -7.89
CA PRO A 324 -0.49 13.58 -8.47
C PRO A 324 -0.30 12.93 -9.84
N ASP A 325 -1.11 11.92 -10.13
CA ASP A 325 -1.11 11.18 -11.41
C ASP A 325 0.21 10.45 -11.75
N GLU A 326 1.12 10.26 -10.77
CA GLU A 326 2.36 9.49 -10.93
C GLU A 326 2.07 8.09 -11.50
N GLU A 327 2.83 7.69 -12.53
CA GLU A 327 2.77 6.37 -13.14
C GLU A 327 4.13 5.67 -12.97
N ARG A 328 4.12 4.46 -12.42
CA ARG A 328 5.36 3.72 -12.14
C ARG A 328 5.72 2.77 -13.28
N GLU A 329 7.01 2.67 -13.61
CA GLU A 329 7.49 2.03 -14.85
C GLU A 329 7.70 0.51 -14.71
N ALA A 330 8.03 0.00 -13.52
CA ALA A 330 8.42 -1.40 -13.38
C ALA A 330 7.29 -2.35 -13.80
N GLY A 331 7.65 -3.35 -14.61
CA GLY A 331 6.71 -4.34 -15.11
C GLY A 331 5.87 -3.89 -16.30
N ARG A 332 6.09 -2.69 -16.85
CA ARG A 332 5.38 -2.18 -18.04
C ARG A 332 6.22 -2.27 -19.33
N PRO A 333 5.56 -2.36 -20.50
CA PRO A 333 4.13 -2.60 -20.68
C PRO A 333 3.72 -4.02 -20.30
N LEU A 334 2.54 -4.20 -19.72
CA LEU A 334 2.05 -5.52 -19.29
C LEU A 334 0.93 -6.07 -20.20
N ARG A 335 -0.27 -5.47 -20.16
CA ARG A 335 -1.39 -5.85 -21.04
C ARG A 335 -1.61 -4.75 -22.07
N GLN A 336 -1.55 -5.12 -23.34
CA GLN A 336 -1.68 -4.20 -24.46
C GLN A 336 -2.98 -4.49 -25.22
N ALA A 337 -3.75 -3.43 -25.51
CA ALA A 337 -4.89 -3.53 -26.42
C ALA A 337 -4.40 -3.74 -27.87
N PRO A 338 -5.21 -4.32 -28.78
CA PRO A 338 -4.82 -4.48 -30.18
C PRO A 338 -4.46 -3.17 -30.89
N CYS A 339 -4.93 -2.02 -30.39
CA CYS A 339 -4.60 -0.70 -30.91
C CYS A 339 -3.34 -0.07 -30.29
N TYR A 340 -2.66 -0.73 -29.34
CA TYR A 340 -1.55 -0.14 -28.57
C TYR A 340 -0.48 0.50 -29.46
N ASP A 341 0.09 -0.26 -30.42
CA ASP A 341 1.14 0.27 -31.31
C ASP A 341 0.64 1.44 -32.16
N ARG A 342 -0.63 1.42 -32.57
CA ARG A 342 -1.24 2.52 -33.32
C ARG A 342 -1.35 3.77 -32.44
N LEU A 343 -1.78 3.63 -31.19
CA LEU A 343 -1.86 4.76 -30.26
C LEU A 343 -0.46 5.31 -29.94
N LYS A 344 0.52 4.43 -29.71
CA LYS A 344 1.92 4.81 -29.50
C LYS A 344 2.48 5.64 -30.66
N ASN A 345 2.24 5.18 -31.90
CA ASN A 345 2.65 5.91 -33.10
C ASN A 345 1.92 7.25 -33.29
N LEU A 346 0.78 7.47 -32.62
CA LEU A 346 0.01 8.71 -32.65
C LEU A 346 0.37 9.69 -31.53
N GLY A 347 1.35 9.38 -30.67
CA GLY A 347 1.70 10.27 -29.57
C GLY A 347 1.35 9.76 -28.17
N ALA A 348 0.73 8.58 -28.02
CA ALA A 348 0.18 8.19 -26.72
C ALA A 348 1.24 8.11 -25.62
N VAL A 349 1.02 8.90 -24.56
CA VAL A 349 1.69 8.76 -23.27
C VAL A 349 0.82 7.87 -22.40
N PHE A 350 1.34 6.70 -22.03
CA PHE A 350 0.55 5.64 -21.39
C PHE A 350 0.65 5.71 -19.86
N GLY A 351 -0.48 5.47 -19.21
CA GLY A 351 -0.58 5.04 -17.81
C GLY A 351 -1.03 3.59 -17.70
N GLN A 352 -1.03 3.05 -16.48
CA GLN A 352 -1.47 1.68 -16.20
C GLN A 352 -2.81 1.65 -15.45
N LYS A 353 -3.74 0.77 -15.86
CA LYS A 353 -4.99 0.51 -15.13
C LYS A 353 -5.28 -0.99 -15.12
N PHE A 354 -5.25 -1.63 -13.96
CA PHE A 354 -5.48 -3.09 -13.79
C PHE A 354 -4.65 -3.96 -14.78
N GLY A 355 -3.36 -3.61 -14.90
CA GLY A 355 -2.42 -4.25 -15.83
C GLY A 355 -2.47 -3.73 -17.27
N TRP A 356 -3.50 -3.01 -17.69
CA TRP A 356 -3.62 -2.46 -19.05
C TRP A 356 -2.85 -1.17 -19.24
N GLU A 357 -2.14 -1.08 -20.36
CA GLU A 357 -1.64 0.18 -20.89
C GLU A 357 -2.79 0.97 -21.51
N ARG A 358 -3.07 2.15 -20.94
CA ARG A 358 -4.11 3.07 -21.42
C ARG A 358 -3.48 4.42 -21.70
N ALA A 359 -3.75 4.99 -22.88
CA ALA A 359 -3.30 6.34 -23.18
C ALA A 359 -3.93 7.33 -22.18
N ASN A 360 -3.09 8.11 -21.49
CA ASN A 360 -3.51 9.21 -20.62
C ASN A 360 -3.73 10.48 -21.45
N TRP A 361 -2.84 10.76 -22.41
CA TRP A 361 -2.90 11.86 -23.37
C TRP A 361 -2.04 11.56 -24.60
N PHE A 362 -2.08 12.42 -25.62
CA PHE A 362 -1.30 12.28 -26.85
C PHE A 362 -0.35 13.46 -27.06
N ALA A 363 0.96 13.17 -27.07
CA ALA A 363 2.01 14.12 -27.40
C ALA A 363 1.99 14.45 -28.91
N PRO A 364 1.82 15.74 -29.29
CA PRO A 364 1.87 16.14 -30.69
C PRO A 364 3.30 16.08 -31.25
N GLU A 365 3.44 16.23 -32.57
CA GLU A 365 4.74 16.24 -33.23
C GLU A 365 5.67 17.31 -32.61
N GLY A 366 6.89 16.90 -32.25
CA GLY A 366 7.87 17.76 -31.60
C GLY A 366 7.79 17.81 -30.07
N VAL A 367 6.80 17.17 -29.45
CA VAL A 367 6.69 17.03 -27.98
C VAL A 367 7.14 15.62 -27.58
N PRO A 368 7.99 15.47 -26.54
CA PRO A 368 8.38 14.16 -26.01
C PRO A 368 7.17 13.32 -25.56
N GLN A 369 7.21 12.01 -25.84
CA GLN A 369 6.21 11.04 -25.36
C GLN A 369 6.53 10.59 -23.93
N GLU A 370 6.64 11.55 -23.02
CA GLU A 370 6.91 11.32 -21.60
C GLU A 370 5.90 12.11 -20.78
N ASP A 371 5.60 11.64 -19.57
CA ASP A 371 4.67 12.34 -18.70
C ASP A 371 5.40 13.47 -17.95
N ASP A 372 4.62 14.45 -17.47
CA ASP A 372 5.10 15.55 -16.64
C ASP A 372 4.26 15.60 -15.36
N TRP A 373 4.79 15.08 -14.26
CA TRP A 373 4.07 15.08 -12.99
C TRP A 373 4.36 16.35 -12.20
N SER A 374 3.30 16.98 -11.70
CA SER A 374 3.41 18.26 -11.00
C SER A 374 2.32 18.42 -9.96
N PHE A 375 2.63 19.12 -8.87
CA PHE A 375 1.62 19.63 -7.92
C PHE A 375 0.84 20.83 -8.47
N ARG A 376 1.11 21.24 -9.71
CA ARG A 376 0.42 22.33 -10.44
C ARG A 376 -0.05 21.78 -11.79
N ARG A 377 -0.54 22.67 -12.66
CA ARG A 377 -0.88 22.28 -14.03
C ARG A 377 0.38 21.77 -14.73
N SER A 378 0.32 20.52 -15.15
CA SER A 378 1.35 19.85 -15.92
C SER A 378 1.49 20.44 -17.34
N ALA A 379 2.64 20.18 -17.97
CA ALA A 379 2.91 20.43 -19.38
C ALA A 379 1.85 19.83 -20.32
N TRP A 380 1.18 18.74 -19.96
CA TRP A 380 0.11 18.15 -20.78
C TRP A 380 -1.22 18.92 -20.73
N PHE A 381 -1.36 19.95 -19.89
CA PHE A 381 -2.64 20.65 -19.68
C PHE A 381 -3.21 21.25 -20.98
N GLU A 382 -2.38 21.91 -21.79
CA GLU A 382 -2.84 22.47 -23.07
C GLU A 382 -3.15 21.36 -24.10
N HIS A 383 -2.37 20.29 -24.10
CA HIS A 383 -2.56 19.15 -25.00
C HIS A 383 -3.88 18.43 -24.73
N ILE A 384 -4.18 18.12 -23.47
CA ILE A 384 -5.49 17.57 -23.07
C ILE A 384 -6.62 18.57 -23.38
N GLY A 385 -6.39 19.87 -23.15
CA GLY A 385 -7.36 20.91 -23.53
C GLY A 385 -7.71 20.88 -25.03
N ASN A 386 -6.72 20.65 -25.89
CA ASN A 386 -6.90 20.50 -27.33
C ASN A 386 -7.63 19.19 -27.69
N GLU A 387 -7.35 18.08 -27.00
CA GLU A 387 -8.11 16.83 -27.16
C GLU A 387 -9.58 17.02 -26.80
N CYS A 388 -9.88 17.64 -25.66
CA CYS A 388 -11.24 17.98 -25.24
C CYS A 388 -11.95 18.87 -26.26
N LYS A 389 -11.26 19.89 -26.78
CA LYS A 389 -11.79 20.77 -27.83
C LYS A 389 -12.09 20.00 -29.11
N ASN A 390 -11.18 19.11 -29.54
CA ASN A 390 -11.40 18.27 -30.72
C ASN A 390 -12.61 17.35 -30.55
N VAL A 391 -12.84 16.76 -29.38
CA VAL A 391 -14.05 15.96 -29.11
C VAL A 391 -15.31 16.84 -29.21
N SER A 392 -15.26 18.08 -28.71
CA SER A 392 -16.39 19.00 -28.72
C SER A 392 -16.72 19.53 -30.12
N GLU A 393 -15.72 19.76 -30.97
CA GLU A 393 -15.88 20.41 -32.27
C GLU A 393 -15.90 19.40 -33.44
N ASN A 394 -15.34 18.22 -33.24
CA ASN A 394 -15.16 17.19 -34.27
C ASN A 394 -15.58 15.79 -33.76
N VAL A 395 -14.69 14.81 -33.83
CA VAL A 395 -14.87 13.44 -33.36
C VAL A 395 -13.60 12.98 -32.66
N GLY A 396 -13.76 12.33 -31.51
CA GLY A 396 -12.70 11.65 -30.80
C GLY A 396 -12.92 10.14 -30.79
N LEU A 397 -11.81 9.39 -30.72
CA LEU A 397 -11.82 7.96 -30.50
C LEU A 397 -11.07 7.67 -29.22
N LEU A 398 -11.73 6.98 -28.29
CA LEU A 398 -11.14 6.60 -27.00
C LEU A 398 -11.05 5.08 -26.91
N ASP A 399 -9.89 4.57 -26.49
CA ASP A 399 -9.73 3.15 -26.20
C ASP A 399 -10.34 2.81 -24.83
N MET A 400 -11.42 2.03 -24.85
CA MET A 400 -12.15 1.58 -23.66
C MET A 400 -11.82 0.13 -23.29
N SER A 401 -10.74 -0.45 -23.84
CA SER A 401 -10.37 -1.85 -23.62
C SER A 401 -10.14 -2.19 -22.15
N ALA A 402 -9.60 -1.24 -21.38
CA ALA A 402 -9.31 -1.41 -19.94
C ALA A 402 -10.55 -1.46 -19.03
N PHE A 403 -11.75 -1.10 -19.51
CA PHE A 403 -12.97 -1.23 -18.70
C PHE A 403 -13.21 -2.68 -18.29
N ALA A 404 -13.61 -2.89 -17.05
CA ALA A 404 -14.17 -4.16 -16.61
C ALA A 404 -15.45 -4.45 -17.42
N LYS A 405 -15.53 -5.65 -17.99
CA LYS A 405 -16.64 -6.10 -18.83
C LYS A 405 -17.01 -7.51 -18.41
N CYS A 406 -18.26 -7.74 -18.09
CA CYS A 406 -18.81 -9.06 -17.82
C CYS A 406 -20.14 -9.21 -18.56
N ARG A 407 -20.55 -10.46 -18.79
CA ARG A 407 -21.87 -10.80 -19.32
C ARG A 407 -22.60 -11.61 -18.25
N ILE A 408 -23.82 -11.22 -17.93
CA ILE A 408 -24.67 -11.95 -16.98
C ILE A 408 -25.85 -12.51 -17.77
N SER A 409 -25.90 -13.85 -17.86
CA SER A 409 -26.87 -14.54 -18.71
C SER A 409 -27.50 -15.75 -18.05
N GLY A 410 -28.70 -16.09 -18.48
CA GLY A 410 -29.50 -17.21 -17.98
C GLY A 410 -30.88 -16.76 -17.46
N PRO A 411 -31.78 -17.71 -17.18
CA PRO A 411 -33.17 -17.40 -16.83
C PRO A 411 -33.33 -16.55 -15.56
N GLY A 412 -32.32 -16.52 -14.68
CA GLY A 412 -32.30 -15.70 -13.47
C GLY A 412 -31.50 -14.39 -13.58
N ALA A 413 -30.98 -14.03 -14.76
CA ALA A 413 -30.10 -12.86 -14.92
C ALA A 413 -30.78 -11.54 -14.58
N GLU A 414 -32.02 -11.33 -15.07
CA GLU A 414 -32.78 -10.10 -14.80
C GLU A 414 -33.10 -10.00 -13.30
N GLU A 415 -33.55 -11.08 -12.67
CA GLU A 415 -33.87 -11.10 -11.22
C GLU A 415 -32.64 -10.87 -10.36
N PHE A 416 -31.51 -11.50 -10.69
CA PHE A 416 -30.26 -11.27 -9.97
C PHE A 416 -29.82 -9.80 -10.05
N LEU A 417 -29.83 -9.22 -11.24
CA LEU A 417 -29.44 -7.82 -11.43
C LEU A 417 -30.41 -6.85 -10.76
N ASP A 418 -31.72 -7.11 -10.78
CA ASP A 418 -32.74 -6.25 -10.16
C ASP A 418 -32.61 -6.24 -8.63
N ASN A 419 -32.07 -7.32 -8.04
CA ASN A 419 -31.70 -7.36 -6.63
C ASN A 419 -30.35 -6.67 -6.32
N LEU A 420 -29.43 -6.62 -7.28
CA LEU A 420 -28.08 -6.07 -7.09
C LEU A 420 -28.04 -4.54 -7.19
N VAL A 421 -28.85 -3.94 -8.08
CA VAL A 421 -28.80 -2.50 -8.37
C VAL A 421 -30.06 -1.75 -7.97
N ALA A 422 -29.91 -0.50 -7.56
CA ALA A 422 -31.02 0.37 -7.13
C ALA A 422 -31.84 0.95 -8.31
N ASN A 423 -31.26 0.97 -9.51
CA ASN A 423 -31.90 1.52 -10.71
C ASN A 423 -32.73 0.46 -11.44
N LYS A 424 -33.80 0.89 -12.12
CA LYS A 424 -34.54 -0.01 -13.01
C LYS A 424 -33.66 -0.48 -14.17
N LEU A 425 -33.63 -1.80 -14.39
CA LEU A 425 -32.93 -2.41 -15.52
C LEU A 425 -33.53 -2.00 -16.88
N PRO A 426 -32.72 -1.94 -17.95
CA PRO A 426 -33.21 -1.69 -19.30
C PRO A 426 -34.17 -2.79 -19.75
N LYS A 427 -35.42 -2.41 -20.09
CA LYS A 427 -36.47 -3.38 -20.47
C LYS A 427 -36.46 -3.80 -21.94
N LYS A 428 -35.93 -2.98 -22.84
CA LYS A 428 -35.87 -3.31 -24.28
C LYS A 428 -34.47 -3.80 -24.64
N ILE A 429 -34.39 -4.85 -25.45
CA ILE A 429 -33.13 -5.31 -26.05
C ILE A 429 -32.46 -4.13 -26.78
N GLY A 430 -31.15 -3.98 -26.58
CA GLY A 430 -30.33 -2.88 -27.10
C GLY A 430 -30.36 -1.60 -26.27
N ARG A 431 -31.13 -1.54 -25.17
CA ARG A 431 -31.12 -0.38 -24.26
C ARG A 431 -30.07 -0.53 -23.19
N THR A 432 -29.55 0.62 -22.76
CA THR A 432 -28.51 0.75 -21.75
C THR A 432 -28.94 1.77 -20.70
N ASN A 433 -28.70 1.48 -19.43
CA ASN A 433 -28.93 2.36 -18.29
C ASN A 433 -27.68 2.43 -17.41
N LEU A 434 -27.52 3.55 -16.70
CA LEU A 434 -26.56 3.68 -15.60
C LEU A 434 -27.25 3.24 -14.31
N CYS A 435 -26.61 2.32 -13.58
CA CYS A 435 -27.18 1.63 -12.44
C CYS A 435 -26.19 1.59 -11.27
N HIS A 436 -26.66 1.76 -10.04
CA HIS A 436 -25.80 1.77 -8.85
C HIS A 436 -26.04 0.51 -8.01
N ALA A 437 -24.97 -0.16 -7.61
CA ALA A 437 -25.01 -1.15 -6.54
C ALA A 437 -24.75 -0.44 -5.21
N LEU A 438 -25.66 -0.64 -4.26
CA LEU A 438 -25.57 -0.03 -2.93
C LEU A 438 -25.12 -1.07 -1.91
N ASN A 439 -24.44 -0.60 -0.86
CA ASN A 439 -24.16 -1.40 0.31
C ASN A 439 -25.37 -1.41 1.27
N THR A 440 -25.29 -2.16 2.38
CA THR A 440 -26.47 -2.35 3.25
C THR A 440 -26.85 -1.07 4.02
N LYS A 441 -25.92 -0.11 4.15
CA LYS A 441 -26.13 1.25 4.68
C LYS A 441 -26.58 2.28 3.63
N GLY A 442 -26.75 1.89 2.36
CA GLY A 442 -27.19 2.77 1.28
C GLY A 442 -26.09 3.64 0.64
N GLY A 443 -24.83 3.40 0.99
CA GLY A 443 -23.66 3.97 0.29
C GLY A 443 -23.48 3.33 -1.09
N VAL A 444 -22.97 4.10 -2.05
CA VAL A 444 -22.70 3.60 -3.40
C VAL A 444 -21.45 2.73 -3.37
N HIS A 445 -21.62 1.42 -3.58
CA HIS A 445 -20.50 0.48 -3.65
C HIS A 445 -19.88 0.43 -5.05
N SER A 446 -20.72 0.51 -6.09
CA SER A 446 -20.28 0.54 -7.47
C SER A 446 -21.31 1.16 -8.39
N GLU A 447 -20.86 1.60 -9.56
CA GLU A 447 -21.69 2.08 -10.66
C GLU A 447 -21.42 1.24 -11.90
N PHE A 448 -22.51 0.78 -12.54
CA PHE A 448 -22.47 -0.07 -13.72
C PHE A 448 -23.26 0.57 -14.86
N THR A 449 -22.70 0.50 -16.07
CA THR A 449 -23.47 0.68 -17.30
C THR A 449 -24.01 -0.68 -17.71
N ILE A 450 -25.33 -0.90 -17.55
CA ILE A 450 -25.98 -2.19 -17.85
C ILE A 450 -26.74 -2.06 -19.18
N MET A 451 -26.42 -2.93 -20.13
CA MET A 451 -27.13 -3.09 -21.40
C MET A 451 -28.02 -4.34 -21.34
N ARG A 452 -29.18 -4.35 -22.00
CA ARG A 452 -29.89 -5.61 -22.27
C ARG A 452 -29.49 -6.13 -23.64
N GLU A 453 -28.65 -7.14 -23.70
CA GLU A 453 -28.15 -7.72 -24.96
C GLU A 453 -29.20 -8.63 -25.63
N SER A 454 -29.93 -9.43 -24.85
CA SER A 454 -30.99 -10.32 -25.36
C SER A 454 -32.09 -10.56 -24.32
N ALA A 455 -32.94 -11.58 -24.51
CA ALA A 455 -34.03 -11.90 -23.57
C ALA A 455 -33.49 -12.20 -22.17
N ASP A 456 -32.45 -13.03 -22.09
CA ASP A 456 -31.86 -13.56 -20.85
C ASP A 456 -30.35 -13.24 -20.76
N SER A 457 -29.91 -12.09 -21.30
CA SER A 457 -28.50 -11.66 -21.28
C SER A 457 -28.41 -10.15 -21.15
N PHE A 458 -27.52 -9.71 -20.25
CA PHE A 458 -27.16 -8.32 -20.00
C PHE A 458 -25.67 -8.10 -20.15
#